data_AF-A0A498QRY4-F1
#
_entry.id   AF-A0A498QRY4-F1
#
_cell.length_a   1.000
_cell.length_b   1.000
_cell.length_c   1.000
_cell.angle_alpha   90.00
_cell.angle_beta   90.00
_cell.angle_gamma   90.00
#
_symmetry.space_group_name_H-M   'P 1'
#
loop_
_entity.id
_entity.type
_entity.pdbx_description
1 polymer ?
#
loop_
_entity_poly.entity_id
_entity_poly.type
_entity_poly.pdbx_seq_one_letter_code
_entity_poly.pdbx_strand_id
1 'polypeptide(L)'
;MDPGAFDSAAAGVSRKAAARLQRWCEIVADGDAGQFRRRLSLDSLDQESVRALLGDVARPEVFAVPTWTEVLDEVLRAGAAGGIGSGPERELPFLQGDTPVPFEELLLPFLAVAENRLEEAASDYLALPVQVRGSMEHSLLQALSRISSRVLELEFRTFLACRQLDGLPCPDPARAHESRTAYLEFVADSRRTGWRPLFAEYCVMARLMAVAVLQWVANSAEFLARLRADRADIGRIFGVSNPGDLAAIKMDLPDPHFGGKSVVAIEFATGEMLIY
;
A
#
# COMPACT_ATOMS: atom_id res chain seq x y z
N MET A 1 -14.27 -38.95 -9.71
CA MET A 1 -13.01 -38.35 -10.21
C MET A 1 -12.98 -38.61 -11.70
N ASP A 2 -13.15 -37.58 -12.52
CA ASP A 2 -13.08 -37.69 -13.98
C ASP A 2 -11.88 -36.87 -14.48
N PRO A 3 -10.74 -37.51 -14.80
CA PRO A 3 -9.56 -36.82 -15.29
C PRO A 3 -9.78 -36.09 -16.63
N GLY A 4 -10.88 -36.37 -17.35
CA GLY A 4 -11.23 -35.71 -18.61
C GLY A 4 -12.03 -34.41 -18.47
N ALA A 5 -12.53 -34.05 -17.29
CA ALA A 5 -13.44 -32.91 -17.13
C ALA A 5 -12.81 -31.53 -17.42
N PHE A 6 -11.47 -31.45 -17.42
CA PHE A 6 -10.72 -30.21 -17.66
C PHE A 6 -9.84 -30.26 -18.92
N ASP A 7 -9.75 -31.43 -19.56
CA ASP A 7 -8.92 -31.72 -20.72
C ASP A 7 -9.78 -31.64 -21.98
N SER A 8 -9.97 -30.43 -22.53
CA SER A 8 -10.45 -30.31 -23.91
C SER A 8 -9.25 -30.44 -24.85
N ALA A 9 -9.26 -31.46 -25.70
CA ALA A 9 -8.28 -31.73 -26.74
C ALA A 9 -8.35 -30.71 -27.90
N ALA A 10 -8.34 -29.41 -27.59
CA ALA A 10 -8.24 -28.33 -28.57
C ALA A 10 -6.78 -27.89 -28.66
N ALA A 11 -6.21 -27.91 -29.87
CA ALA A 11 -4.82 -27.55 -30.13
C ALA A 11 -4.47 -26.17 -29.54
N GLY A 12 -3.52 -26.12 -28.59
CA GLY A 12 -3.05 -24.89 -27.96
C GLY A 12 -3.09 -24.84 -26.43
N VAL A 13 -3.57 -25.90 -25.74
CA VAL A 13 -3.66 -25.91 -24.27
C VAL A 13 -2.28 -25.78 -23.62
N SER A 14 -2.02 -24.65 -22.94
CA SER A 14 -0.87 -24.53 -22.05
C SER A 14 -1.06 -25.51 -20.87
N ARG A 15 -0.23 -26.57 -20.83
CA ARG A 15 -0.24 -27.60 -19.77
C ARG A 15 -0.17 -26.99 -18.36
N LYS A 16 0.46 -25.82 -18.22
CA LYS A 16 0.53 -25.05 -16.97
C LYS A 16 -0.84 -24.48 -16.56
N ALA A 17 -1.61 -23.95 -17.50
CA ALA A 17 -2.94 -23.40 -17.23
C ALA A 17 -3.89 -24.48 -16.72
N ALA A 18 -3.88 -25.66 -17.35
CA ALA A 18 -4.68 -26.80 -16.93
C ALA A 18 -4.32 -27.27 -15.52
N ALA A 19 -3.03 -27.40 -15.22
CA ALA A 19 -2.56 -27.79 -13.87
C ALA A 19 -2.95 -26.76 -12.79
N ARG A 20 -2.82 -25.46 -13.08
CA ARG A 20 -3.25 -24.38 -12.17
C ARG A 20 -4.75 -24.40 -11.93
N LEU A 21 -5.54 -24.62 -12.98
CA LEU A 21 -7.00 -24.68 -12.91
C LEU A 21 -7.47 -25.88 -12.07
N GLN A 22 -6.87 -27.05 -12.29
CA GLN A 22 -7.13 -28.24 -11.49
C GLN A 22 -6.77 -28.00 -10.02
N ARG A 23 -5.58 -27.45 -9.75
CA ARG A 23 -5.15 -27.15 -8.39
C ARG A 23 -6.08 -26.15 -7.70
N TRP A 24 -6.59 -25.17 -8.43
CA TRP A 24 -7.57 -24.23 -7.90
C TRP A 24 -8.87 -24.95 -7.52
N CYS A 25 -9.40 -25.79 -8.41
CA CYS A 25 -10.58 -26.62 -8.15
C CYS A 25 -10.41 -27.51 -6.90
N GLU A 26 -9.25 -28.15 -6.74
CA GLU A 26 -8.91 -28.94 -5.54
C GLU A 26 -8.98 -28.11 -4.25
N ILE A 27 -8.44 -26.89 -4.26
CA ILE A 27 -8.37 -26.06 -3.05
C ILE A 27 -9.73 -25.50 -2.65
N VAL A 28 -10.54 -25.03 -3.61
CA VAL A 28 -11.78 -24.28 -3.29
C VAL A 28 -13.05 -25.10 -3.39
N ALA A 29 -13.00 -26.27 -4.01
CA ALA A 29 -14.16 -27.12 -4.26
C ALA A 29 -13.86 -28.61 -4.03
N ASP A 30 -12.73 -28.97 -3.40
CA ASP A 30 -12.33 -30.36 -3.15
C ASP A 30 -12.34 -31.23 -4.42
N GLY A 31 -12.04 -30.60 -5.57
CA GLY A 31 -12.03 -31.26 -6.88
C GLY A 31 -13.42 -31.43 -7.54
N ASP A 32 -14.50 -30.96 -6.92
CA ASP A 32 -15.85 -30.97 -7.50
C ASP A 32 -15.99 -29.89 -8.58
N ALA A 33 -15.98 -30.34 -9.84
CA ALA A 33 -16.11 -29.46 -11.00
C ALA A 33 -17.45 -28.71 -11.07
N GLY A 34 -18.54 -29.26 -10.52
CA GLY A 34 -19.84 -28.61 -10.47
C GLY A 34 -19.86 -27.45 -9.47
N GLN A 35 -19.33 -27.68 -8.26
CA GLN A 35 -19.16 -26.64 -7.26
C GLN A 35 -18.18 -25.56 -7.71
N PHE A 36 -17.08 -25.95 -8.37
CA PHE A 36 -16.10 -25.02 -8.91
C PHE A 36 -16.71 -24.11 -9.99
N ARG A 37 -17.46 -24.67 -10.96
CA ARG A 37 -18.18 -23.86 -11.96
C ARG A 37 -19.17 -22.89 -11.31
N ARG A 38 -19.91 -23.33 -10.28
CA ARG A 38 -20.81 -22.47 -9.53
C ARG A 38 -20.03 -21.33 -8.85
N ARG A 39 -18.89 -21.62 -8.24
CA ARG A 39 -18.02 -20.61 -7.62
C ARG A 39 -17.54 -19.58 -8.63
N LEU A 40 -17.08 -20.01 -9.81
CA LEU A 40 -16.67 -19.11 -10.90
C LEU A 40 -17.82 -18.22 -11.36
N SER A 41 -19.03 -18.78 -11.51
CA SER A 41 -20.20 -18.03 -11.96
C SER A 41 -20.62 -16.91 -10.99
N LEU A 42 -20.32 -17.03 -9.70
CA LEU A 42 -20.55 -15.95 -8.73
C LEU A 42 -19.72 -14.70 -9.02
N ASP A 43 -18.55 -14.87 -9.66
CA ASP A 43 -17.68 -13.77 -10.09
C ASP A 43 -17.90 -13.40 -11.57
N SER A 44 -18.98 -13.91 -12.19
CA SER A 44 -19.24 -13.79 -13.65
C SER A 44 -18.10 -14.35 -14.53
N LEU A 45 -17.39 -15.37 -14.02
CA LEU A 45 -16.32 -16.04 -14.74
C LEU A 45 -16.77 -17.40 -15.28
N ASP A 46 -16.29 -17.74 -16.46
CA ASP A 46 -16.36 -19.09 -17.02
C ASP A 46 -14.97 -19.75 -17.05
N GLN A 47 -14.95 -21.06 -17.24
CA GLN A 47 -13.74 -21.87 -17.18
C GLN A 47 -12.76 -21.59 -18.34
N GLU A 48 -13.25 -21.18 -19.51
CA GLU A 48 -12.42 -20.84 -20.67
C GLU A 48 -11.70 -19.52 -20.44
N SER A 49 -12.45 -18.49 -20.01
CA SER A 49 -11.92 -17.19 -19.61
C SER A 49 -10.85 -17.30 -18.53
N VAL A 50 -11.10 -18.09 -17.47
CA VAL A 50 -10.12 -18.34 -16.41
C VAL A 50 -8.89 -19.08 -16.94
N ARG A 51 -9.07 -20.08 -17.80
CA ARG A 51 -7.95 -20.86 -18.34
C ARG A 51 -7.00 -19.96 -19.14
N ALA A 52 -7.52 -18.99 -19.89
CA ALA A 52 -6.70 -18.01 -20.59
C ALA A 52 -5.87 -17.15 -19.61
N LEU A 53 -6.45 -16.73 -18.49
CA LEU A 53 -5.76 -15.94 -17.45
C LEU A 53 -4.68 -16.73 -16.70
N LEU A 54 -4.86 -18.04 -16.54
CA LEU A 54 -3.90 -18.92 -15.86
C LEU A 54 -2.76 -19.40 -16.77
N GLY A 55 -2.79 -19.05 -18.05
CA GLY A 55 -1.78 -19.38 -19.04
C GLY A 55 -0.49 -18.56 -18.92
N ASP A 56 0.29 -18.57 -19.99
CA ASP A 56 1.47 -17.71 -20.10
C ASP A 56 1.03 -16.27 -20.41
N VAL A 57 1.61 -15.30 -19.70
CA VAL A 57 1.24 -13.89 -19.84
C VAL A 57 1.88 -13.32 -21.11
N ALA A 58 1.06 -12.96 -22.08
CA ALA A 58 1.48 -12.17 -23.24
C ALA A 58 1.13 -10.70 -23.02
N ARG A 59 2.09 -9.80 -23.23
CA ARG A 59 1.81 -8.36 -23.28
C ARG A 59 1.04 -8.07 -24.58
N PRO A 60 -0.14 -7.42 -24.52
CA PRO A 60 -0.84 -6.99 -25.73
C PRO A 60 0.01 -6.02 -26.55
N GLU A 61 -0.12 -6.05 -27.89
CA GLU A 61 0.56 -5.10 -28.78
C GLU A 61 0.24 -3.64 -28.43
N VAL A 62 -1.01 -3.37 -28.06
CA VAL A 62 -1.46 -2.08 -27.53
C VAL A 62 -1.73 -2.25 -26.04
N PHE A 63 -0.75 -1.87 -25.21
CA PHE A 63 -0.88 -1.87 -23.76
C PHE A 63 -0.65 -0.45 -23.23
N ALA A 64 -1.75 0.25 -22.91
CA ALA A 64 -1.71 1.50 -22.19
C ALA A 64 -1.16 1.22 -20.79
N VAL A 65 -0.07 1.91 -20.44
CA VAL A 65 0.56 1.73 -19.13
C VAL A 65 -0.40 2.28 -18.06
N PRO A 66 -0.77 1.49 -17.04
CA PRO A 66 -1.67 1.97 -16.00
C PRO A 66 -1.07 3.12 -15.19
N THR A 67 -1.90 4.10 -14.80
CA THR A 67 -1.44 5.29 -14.06
C THR A 67 -0.71 4.99 -12.75
N TRP A 68 -1.00 3.86 -12.09
CA TRP A 68 -0.30 3.47 -10.87
C TRP A 68 1.20 3.20 -11.09
N THR A 69 1.65 2.91 -12.33
CA THR A 69 3.09 2.71 -12.58
C THR A 69 3.86 4.02 -12.50
N GLU A 70 3.23 5.17 -12.78
CA GLU A 70 3.87 6.49 -12.68
C GLU A 70 4.32 6.77 -11.24
N VAL A 71 3.50 6.39 -10.26
CA VAL A 71 3.85 6.46 -8.84
C VAL A 71 5.10 5.64 -8.54
N LEU A 72 5.19 4.42 -9.09
CA LEU A 72 6.39 3.60 -8.90
C LEU A 72 7.62 4.24 -9.54
N ASP A 73 7.51 4.80 -10.74
CA ASP A 73 8.61 5.49 -11.39
C ASP A 73 9.09 6.71 -10.59
N GLU A 74 8.16 7.46 -9.98
CA GLU A 74 8.47 8.57 -9.07
C GLU A 74 9.15 8.10 -7.79
N VAL A 75 8.64 7.03 -7.15
CA VAL A 75 9.25 6.42 -5.96
C VAL A 75 10.67 5.94 -6.25
N LEU A 76 10.88 5.30 -7.40
CA LEU A 76 12.20 4.83 -7.82
C LEU A 76 13.17 5.98 -8.07
N ARG A 77 12.70 7.10 -8.62
CA ARG A 77 13.49 8.34 -8.79
C ARG A 77 13.80 9.00 -7.45
N ALA A 78 12.82 9.11 -6.56
CA ALA A 78 12.99 9.68 -5.22
C ALA A 78 13.97 8.87 -4.36
N GLY A 79 13.92 7.54 -4.45
CA GLY A 79 14.88 6.66 -3.79
C GLY A 79 16.31 6.82 -4.32
N ALA A 80 16.48 6.93 -5.64
CA ALA A 80 17.79 7.08 -6.28
C ALA A 80 18.47 8.43 -5.99
N ALA A 81 17.69 9.48 -5.74
CA ALA A 81 18.20 10.82 -5.41
C ALA A 81 18.76 10.95 -3.98
N GLY A 82 18.82 9.86 -3.20
CA GLY A 82 19.32 9.87 -1.82
C GLY A 82 18.22 10.00 -0.76
N GLY A 83 16.95 9.72 -1.13
CA GLY A 83 15.80 9.85 -0.24
C GLY A 83 15.43 11.31 0.03
N ILE A 84 14.23 11.52 0.59
CA ILE A 84 13.83 12.81 1.16
C ILE A 84 15.00 13.33 2.00
N GLY A 85 15.50 14.52 1.66
CA GLY A 85 16.77 15.04 2.17
C GLY A 85 16.95 14.70 3.64
N SER A 86 17.92 13.83 3.91
CA SER A 86 18.39 13.49 5.26
C SER A 86 19.23 14.65 5.78
N GLY A 87 18.69 15.86 5.72
CA GLY A 87 19.21 17.00 6.45
C GLY A 87 18.85 16.80 7.92
N PRO A 88 19.77 17.04 8.86
CA PRO A 88 19.56 16.79 10.30
C PRO A 88 18.45 17.62 10.97
N GLU A 89 17.61 18.34 10.22
CA GLU A 89 16.66 19.35 10.73
C GLU A 89 15.22 19.23 10.19
N ARG A 90 14.90 18.27 9.30
CA ARG A 90 13.50 18.11 8.84
C ARG A 90 12.71 17.30 9.86
N GLU A 91 11.89 17.98 10.65
CA GLU A 91 10.89 17.30 11.49
C GLU A 91 9.94 16.49 10.59
N LEU A 92 9.77 15.21 10.90
CA LEU A 92 8.84 14.30 10.23
C LEU A 92 7.65 14.08 11.17
N PRO A 93 6.64 14.97 11.17
CA PRO A 93 5.56 14.98 12.17
C PRO A 93 4.69 13.71 12.13
N PHE A 94 4.78 12.94 11.04
CA PHE A 94 4.10 11.66 10.87
C PHE A 94 4.83 10.47 11.51
N LEU A 95 6.08 10.62 11.96
CA LEU A 95 6.81 9.59 12.69
C LEU A 95 6.52 9.72 14.19
N GLN A 96 5.98 8.67 14.79
CA GLN A 96 5.63 8.62 16.20
C GLN A 96 6.69 7.78 16.93
N GLY A 97 7.67 8.43 17.56
CA GLY A 97 8.82 7.75 18.17
C GLY A 97 8.46 6.73 19.26
N ASP A 98 7.36 6.94 19.98
CA ASP A 98 6.89 6.02 21.04
C ASP A 98 6.18 4.78 20.47
N THR A 99 5.64 4.88 19.26
CA THR A 99 4.89 3.82 18.56
C THR A 99 5.27 3.78 17.08
N PRO A 100 6.52 3.37 16.76
CA PRO A 100 7.02 3.39 15.39
C PRO A 100 6.27 2.41 14.51
N VAL A 101 6.07 2.79 13.25
CA VAL A 101 5.46 1.92 12.24
C VAL A 101 6.53 1.00 11.67
N PRO A 102 6.29 -0.32 11.53
CA PRO A 102 7.29 -1.23 10.96
C PRO A 102 7.76 -0.77 9.57
N PHE A 103 9.08 -0.71 9.39
CA PHE A 103 9.74 -0.36 8.12
C PHE A 103 9.50 1.07 7.64
N GLU A 104 9.13 1.99 8.52
CA GLU A 104 8.79 3.38 8.18
C GLU A 104 9.89 4.11 7.37
N GLU A 105 11.15 3.80 7.63
CA GLU A 105 12.30 4.39 6.93
C GLU A 105 12.35 4.00 5.45
N LEU A 106 11.88 2.80 5.10
CA LEU A 106 11.84 2.34 3.72
C LEU A 106 10.69 2.99 2.95
N LEU A 107 9.60 3.33 3.66
CA LEU A 107 8.36 3.83 3.06
C LEU A 107 8.40 5.33 2.75
N LEU A 108 9.36 6.08 3.30
CA LEU A 108 9.50 7.53 3.09
C LEU A 108 9.38 7.99 1.63
N PRO A 109 10.00 7.33 0.62
CA PRO A 109 9.85 7.78 -0.78
C PRO A 109 8.41 7.78 -1.28
N PHE A 110 7.55 6.87 -0.78
CA PHE A 110 6.12 6.88 -1.11
C PHE A 110 5.39 8.06 -0.48
N LEU A 111 5.76 8.43 0.76
CA LEU A 111 5.18 9.57 1.46
C LEU A 111 5.52 10.88 0.74
N ALA A 112 6.77 11.07 0.29
CA ALA A 112 7.13 12.26 -0.49
C ALA A 112 6.37 12.34 -1.83
N VAL A 113 6.19 11.20 -2.51
CA VAL A 113 5.41 11.18 -3.76
C VAL A 113 3.94 11.53 -3.48
N ALA A 114 3.37 11.03 -2.39
CA ALA A 114 2.01 11.34 -1.97
C ALA A 114 1.85 12.83 -1.57
N GLU A 115 2.80 13.38 -0.82
CA GLU A 115 2.85 14.79 -0.39
C GLU A 115 2.82 15.71 -1.62
N ASN A 116 3.75 15.51 -2.57
CA ASN A 116 3.82 16.30 -3.80
C ASN A 116 2.53 16.23 -4.62
N ARG A 117 1.97 15.02 -4.79
CA ARG A 117 0.73 14.83 -5.56
C ARG A 117 -0.49 15.43 -4.85
N LEU A 118 -0.53 15.41 -3.52
CA LEU A 118 -1.61 16.02 -2.75
C LEU A 118 -1.52 17.55 -2.78
N GLU A 119 -0.32 18.12 -2.69
CA GLU A 119 -0.09 19.56 -2.86
C GLU A 119 -0.59 20.05 -4.22
N GLU A 120 -0.30 19.32 -5.30
CA GLU A 120 -0.79 19.63 -6.65
C GLU A 120 -2.32 19.54 -6.76
N ALA A 121 -2.93 18.55 -6.10
CA ALA A 121 -4.37 18.30 -6.16
C ALA A 121 -5.20 19.21 -5.23
N ALA A 122 -4.62 19.68 -4.13
CA ALA A 122 -5.29 20.45 -3.08
C ALA A 122 -4.37 21.56 -2.56
N SER A 123 -4.45 22.75 -3.15
CA SER A 123 -3.58 23.89 -2.84
C SER A 123 -3.67 24.37 -1.38
N ASP A 124 -4.74 24.04 -0.66
CA ASP A 124 -4.94 24.35 0.75
C ASP A 124 -4.26 23.35 1.70
N TYR A 125 -3.71 22.24 1.18
CA TYR A 125 -2.98 21.24 1.98
C TYR A 125 -1.83 21.87 2.78
N LEU A 126 -1.00 22.69 2.13
CA LEU A 126 0.13 23.36 2.79
C LEU A 126 -0.28 24.42 3.81
N ALA A 127 -1.52 24.92 3.72
CA ALA A 127 -2.06 25.88 4.69
C ALA A 127 -2.53 25.22 5.99
N LEU A 128 -2.68 23.89 6.01
CA LEU A 128 -3.05 23.15 7.21
C LEU A 128 -1.96 23.24 8.29
N PRO A 129 -2.30 23.07 9.58
CA PRO A 129 -1.28 22.94 10.61
C PRO A 129 -0.40 21.70 10.40
N VAL A 130 0.88 21.80 10.79
CA VAL A 130 1.87 20.74 10.59
C VAL A 130 1.45 19.39 11.21
N GLN A 131 0.77 19.44 12.37
CA GLN A 131 0.29 18.25 13.06
C GLN A 131 -0.89 17.58 12.35
N VAL A 132 -1.74 18.38 11.69
CA VAL A 132 -2.84 17.88 10.86
C VAL A 132 -2.27 17.16 9.64
N ARG A 133 -1.34 17.78 8.92
CA ARG A 133 -0.64 17.13 7.79
C ARG A 133 0.06 15.84 8.23
N GLY A 134 0.81 15.88 9.33
CA GLY A 134 1.50 14.71 9.88
C GLY A 134 0.55 13.55 10.20
N SER A 135 -0.66 13.84 10.71
CA SER A 135 -1.66 12.82 10.97
C SER A 135 -2.24 12.20 9.69
N MET A 136 -2.44 13.01 8.64
CA MET A 136 -2.86 12.51 7.33
C MET A 136 -1.78 11.60 6.72
N GLU A 137 -0.52 12.04 6.73
CA GLU A 137 0.63 11.27 6.23
C GLU A 137 0.85 9.98 7.03
N HIS A 138 0.65 10.02 8.35
CA HIS A 138 0.74 8.83 9.21
C HIS A 138 -0.28 7.75 8.81
N SER A 139 -1.49 8.14 8.41
CA SER A 139 -2.50 7.16 7.93
C SER A 139 -2.05 6.43 6.66
N LEU A 140 -1.36 7.13 5.74
CA LEU A 140 -0.77 6.52 4.55
C LEU A 140 0.39 5.60 4.93
N LEU A 141 1.26 6.03 5.84
CA LEU A 141 2.39 5.25 6.33
C LEU A 141 1.92 3.89 6.91
N GLN A 142 0.88 3.91 7.75
CA GLN A 142 0.27 2.69 8.29
C GLN A 142 -0.33 1.80 7.19
N ALA A 143 -1.02 2.38 6.21
CA ALA A 143 -1.60 1.62 5.09
C ALA A 143 -0.51 0.92 4.25
N LEU A 144 0.58 1.63 3.95
CA LEU A 144 1.72 1.09 3.22
C LEU A 144 2.42 -0.01 4.01
N SER A 145 2.69 0.21 5.30
CA SER A 145 3.30 -0.80 6.17
C SER A 145 2.44 -2.05 6.28
N ARG A 146 1.11 -1.92 6.40
CA ARG A 146 0.19 -3.06 6.38
C ARG A 146 0.29 -3.86 5.09
N ILE A 147 0.38 -3.19 3.94
CA ILE A 147 0.52 -3.84 2.62
C ILE A 147 1.88 -4.58 2.51
N SER A 148 2.97 -3.97 2.96
CA SER A 148 4.33 -4.48 2.73
C SER A 148 4.90 -5.35 3.86
N SER A 149 4.32 -5.29 5.06
CA SER A 149 4.84 -5.91 6.29
C SER A 149 5.32 -7.34 6.12
N ARG A 150 4.46 -8.22 5.60
CA ARG A 150 4.78 -9.65 5.43
C ARG A 150 5.94 -9.88 4.45
N VAL A 151 6.01 -9.08 3.38
CA VAL A 151 7.10 -9.18 2.39
C VAL A 151 8.39 -8.68 3.02
N LEU A 152 8.37 -7.51 3.64
CA LEU A 152 9.56 -6.93 4.27
C LEU A 152 10.07 -7.77 5.45
N GLU A 153 9.18 -8.42 6.20
CA GLU A 153 9.54 -9.38 7.24
C GLU A 153 10.24 -10.61 6.64
N LEU A 154 9.73 -11.17 5.53
CA LEU A 154 10.38 -12.27 4.84
C LEU A 154 11.77 -11.90 4.31
N GLU A 155 11.89 -10.72 3.69
CA GLU A 155 13.16 -10.19 3.21
C GLU A 155 14.14 -9.95 4.35
N PHE A 156 13.67 -9.39 5.47
CA PHE A 156 14.49 -9.19 6.65
C PHE A 156 15.00 -10.52 7.22
N ARG A 157 14.15 -11.54 7.30
CA ARG A 157 14.57 -12.88 7.75
C ARG A 157 15.56 -13.54 6.79
N THR A 158 15.36 -13.34 5.49
CA THR A 158 16.27 -13.84 4.44
C THR A 158 17.63 -13.15 4.55
N PHE A 159 17.64 -11.83 4.74
CA PHE A 159 18.85 -11.04 4.99
C PHE A 159 19.63 -11.57 6.20
N LEU A 160 18.95 -11.82 7.34
CA LEU A 160 19.60 -12.39 8.52
C LEU A 160 20.19 -13.79 8.25
N ALA A 161 19.46 -14.65 7.54
CA ALA A 161 19.93 -15.99 7.19
C ALA A 161 21.17 -15.96 6.27
N CYS A 162 21.19 -15.07 5.27
CA CYS A 162 22.36 -14.88 4.40
C CYS A 162 23.59 -14.42 5.20
N ARG A 163 23.42 -13.44 6.12
CA ARG A 163 24.53 -12.99 6.97
C ARG A 163 25.10 -14.09 7.86
N GLN A 164 24.24 -14.97 8.40
CA GLN A 164 24.68 -16.13 9.16
C GLN A 164 25.53 -17.08 8.30
N LEU A 165 25.11 -17.34 7.05
CA LEU A 165 25.85 -18.19 6.12
C LEU A 165 27.21 -17.58 5.72
N ASP A 166 27.28 -16.24 5.63
CA ASP A 166 28.50 -15.49 5.34
C ASP A 166 29.44 -15.35 6.56
N GLY A 167 29.08 -15.95 7.70
CA GLY A 167 29.89 -15.90 8.94
C GLY A 167 29.90 -14.53 9.62
N LEU A 168 28.99 -13.62 9.25
CA LEU A 168 28.84 -12.33 9.90
C LEU A 168 28.12 -12.50 11.25
N PRO A 169 28.38 -11.64 12.25
CA PRO A 169 27.67 -11.67 13.52
C PRO A 169 26.16 -11.60 13.28
N CYS A 170 25.43 -12.62 13.73
CA CYS A 170 23.99 -12.58 13.75
C CYS A 170 23.52 -12.04 15.09
N PRO A 171 22.84 -10.89 15.12
CA PRO A 171 22.25 -10.37 16.34
C PRO A 171 21.22 -11.36 16.90
N ASP A 172 21.23 -11.56 18.21
CA ASP A 172 20.22 -12.37 18.89
C ASP A 172 18.90 -11.58 18.90
N PRO A 173 17.84 -12.06 18.23
CA PRO A 173 16.55 -11.37 18.23
C PRO A 173 15.93 -11.26 19.63
N ALA A 174 16.35 -12.07 20.61
CA ALA A 174 15.92 -11.94 22.01
C ALA A 174 16.55 -10.72 22.72
N ARG A 175 17.59 -10.10 22.13
CA ARG A 175 18.25 -8.91 22.67
C ARG A 175 17.81 -7.67 21.89
N ALA A 176 17.01 -6.81 22.53
CA ALA A 176 16.42 -5.63 21.91
C ALA A 176 17.42 -4.70 21.19
N HIS A 177 18.60 -4.46 21.76
CA HIS A 177 19.62 -3.61 21.14
C HIS A 177 20.21 -4.23 19.87
N GLU A 178 20.52 -5.52 19.91
CA GLU A 178 21.09 -6.26 18.77
C GLU A 178 20.05 -6.38 17.64
N SER A 179 18.79 -6.64 17.98
CA SER A 179 17.67 -6.64 17.03
C SER A 179 17.51 -5.30 16.31
N ARG A 180 17.60 -4.17 17.03
CA ARG A 180 17.53 -2.83 16.43
C ARG A 180 18.70 -2.55 15.49
N THR A 181 19.92 -2.95 15.83
CA THR A 181 21.09 -2.82 14.95
C THR A 181 20.90 -3.62 13.66
N ALA A 182 20.45 -4.87 13.75
CA ALA A 182 20.15 -5.73 12.60
C ALA A 182 19.15 -5.09 11.64
N TYR A 183 18.08 -4.54 12.22
CA TYR A 183 17.02 -3.86 11.48
C TYR A 183 17.56 -2.65 10.73
N LEU A 184 18.35 -1.80 11.38
CA LEU A 184 18.94 -0.61 10.74
C LEU A 184 19.92 -0.98 9.63
N GLU A 185 20.70 -2.05 9.80
CA GLU A 185 21.56 -2.58 8.73
C GLU A 185 20.74 -3.08 7.54
N PHE A 186 19.63 -3.79 7.79
CA PHE A 186 18.70 -4.21 6.75
C PHE A 186 18.07 -3.02 6.01
N VAL A 187 17.66 -1.97 6.74
CA VAL A 187 17.12 -0.74 6.14
C VAL A 187 18.18 -0.08 5.26
N ALA A 188 19.43 0.01 5.73
CA ALA A 188 20.53 0.59 4.96
C ALA A 188 20.82 -0.24 3.68
N ASP A 189 20.85 -1.56 3.81
CA ASP A 189 21.06 -2.47 2.66
C ASP A 189 19.92 -2.36 1.63
N SER A 190 18.67 -2.36 2.11
CA SER A 190 17.48 -2.22 1.26
C SER A 190 17.46 -0.88 0.53
N ARG A 191 17.85 0.21 1.20
CA ARG A 191 17.98 1.54 0.56
C ARG A 191 19.07 1.57 -0.51
N ARG A 192 20.20 0.90 -0.27
CA ARG A 192 21.32 0.81 -1.21
C ARG A 192 20.95 -0.03 -2.44
N THR A 193 20.28 -1.16 -2.24
CA THR A 193 19.80 -2.05 -3.30
C THR A 193 18.64 -1.40 -4.07
N GLY A 194 17.83 -0.61 -3.38
CA GLY A 194 16.67 0.09 -3.93
C GLY A 194 15.47 -0.82 -4.14
N TRP A 195 14.33 -0.22 -4.46
CA TRP A 195 13.06 -0.93 -4.60
C TRP A 195 12.92 -1.77 -5.88
N ARG A 196 13.76 -1.55 -6.91
CA ARG A 196 13.59 -2.21 -8.23
C ARG A 196 13.57 -3.73 -8.16
N PRO A 197 14.56 -4.41 -7.50
CA PRO A 197 14.55 -5.86 -7.43
C PRO A 197 13.34 -6.38 -6.65
N LEU A 198 12.98 -5.70 -5.57
CA LEU A 198 11.85 -6.09 -4.73
C LEU A 198 10.50 -5.94 -5.45
N PHE A 199 10.31 -4.88 -6.25
CA PHE A 199 9.10 -4.73 -7.06
C PHE A 199 9.02 -5.71 -8.22
N ALA A 200 10.16 -6.15 -8.76
CA ALA A 200 10.17 -7.17 -9.80
C ALA A 200 9.72 -8.53 -9.24
N GLU A 201 10.19 -8.89 -8.05
CA GLU A 201 9.82 -10.14 -7.36
C GLU A 201 8.37 -10.08 -6.82
N TYR A 202 8.02 -8.99 -6.14
CA TYR A 202 6.72 -8.80 -5.49
C TYR A 202 5.87 -7.74 -6.20
N CYS A 203 5.64 -7.95 -7.50
CA CYS A 203 4.96 -6.98 -8.37
C CYS A 203 3.52 -6.63 -7.92
N VAL A 204 2.83 -7.56 -7.26
CA VAL A 204 1.50 -7.30 -6.67
C VAL A 204 1.61 -6.34 -5.49
N MET A 205 2.61 -6.50 -4.61
CA MET A 205 2.85 -5.55 -3.52
C MET A 205 3.13 -4.16 -4.07
N ALA A 206 4.02 -4.05 -5.07
CA ALA A 206 4.34 -2.79 -5.72
C ALA A 206 3.09 -2.08 -6.26
N ARG A 207 2.24 -2.83 -6.99
CA ARG A 207 0.96 -2.31 -7.48
C ARG A 207 0.05 -1.83 -6.35
N LEU A 208 -0.11 -2.63 -5.29
CA LEU A 208 -0.98 -2.28 -4.17
C LEU A 208 -0.51 -1.02 -3.43
N MET A 209 0.80 -0.88 -3.20
CA MET A 209 1.38 0.32 -2.57
C MET A 209 1.16 1.56 -3.43
N ALA A 210 1.38 1.47 -4.75
CA ALA A 210 1.12 2.58 -5.67
C ALA A 210 -0.37 2.97 -5.73
N VAL A 211 -1.25 1.98 -5.76
CA VAL A 211 -2.70 2.21 -5.71
C VAL A 211 -3.12 2.85 -4.39
N ALA A 212 -2.54 2.43 -3.26
CA ALA A 212 -2.80 3.04 -1.96
C ALA A 212 -2.41 4.52 -1.92
N VAL A 213 -1.27 4.90 -2.51
CA VAL A 213 -0.88 6.31 -2.67
C VAL A 213 -1.91 7.08 -3.50
N LEU A 214 -2.31 6.57 -4.67
CA LEU A 214 -3.31 7.24 -5.52
C LEU A 214 -4.65 7.42 -4.82
N GLN A 215 -5.12 6.38 -4.12
CA GLN A 215 -6.36 6.41 -3.35
C GLN A 215 -6.28 7.43 -2.21
N TRP A 216 -5.18 7.43 -1.46
CA TRP A 216 -4.97 8.38 -0.37
C TRP A 216 -4.96 9.83 -0.87
N VAL A 217 -4.26 10.11 -1.98
CA VAL A 217 -4.24 11.46 -2.58
C VAL A 217 -5.66 11.88 -3.00
N ALA A 218 -6.38 11.01 -3.72
CA ALA A 218 -7.72 11.32 -4.21
C ALA A 218 -8.71 11.55 -3.05
N ASN A 219 -8.69 10.69 -2.03
CA ASN A 219 -9.59 10.77 -0.88
C ASN A 219 -9.28 11.99 -0.01
N SER A 220 -8.00 12.29 0.21
CA SER A 220 -7.56 13.48 0.95
C SER A 220 -7.94 14.76 0.22
N ALA A 221 -7.73 14.84 -1.10
CA ALA A 221 -8.12 16.01 -1.89
C ALA A 221 -9.64 16.21 -1.90
N GLU A 222 -10.42 15.13 -2.07
CA GLU A 222 -11.89 15.16 -1.99
C GLU A 222 -12.37 15.64 -0.62
N PHE A 223 -11.76 15.14 0.46
CA PHE A 223 -12.06 15.54 1.83
C PHE A 223 -11.79 17.03 2.06
N LEU A 224 -10.59 17.52 1.71
CA LEU A 224 -10.22 18.94 1.89
C LEU A 224 -11.13 19.87 1.08
N ALA A 225 -11.45 19.49 -0.17
CA ALA A 225 -12.36 20.25 -1.01
C ALA A 225 -13.77 20.35 -0.40
N ARG A 226 -14.30 19.26 0.16
CA ARG A 226 -15.61 19.24 0.84
C ARG A 226 -15.58 20.04 2.14
N LEU A 227 -14.58 19.80 2.98
CA LEU A 227 -14.41 20.53 4.22
C LEU A 227 -14.37 22.03 3.99
N ARG A 228 -13.68 22.48 2.93
CA ARG A 228 -13.64 23.89 2.52
C ARG A 228 -14.99 24.40 2.01
N ALA A 229 -15.68 23.62 1.18
CA ALA A 229 -16.98 24.01 0.63
C ALA A 229 -18.06 24.13 1.71
N ASP A 230 -18.02 23.23 2.70
CA ASP A 230 -19.06 23.08 3.70
C ASP A 230 -18.78 23.91 4.97
N ARG A 231 -17.69 24.70 5.05
CA ARG A 231 -17.30 25.46 6.26
C ARG A 231 -18.44 26.28 6.85
N ALA A 232 -19.16 27.03 6.03
CA ALA A 232 -20.26 27.88 6.50
C ALA A 232 -21.40 27.07 7.13
N ASP A 233 -21.73 25.92 6.51
CA ASP A 233 -22.76 25.03 7.03
C ASP A 233 -22.29 24.27 8.26
N ILE A 234 -21.01 23.88 8.33
CA ILE A 234 -20.42 23.27 9.52
C ILE A 234 -20.53 24.23 10.71
N GLY A 235 -20.15 25.49 10.54
CA GLY A 235 -20.25 26.49 11.60
C GLY A 235 -21.69 26.75 12.02
N ARG A 236 -22.62 26.84 11.07
CA ARG A 236 -24.04 27.09 11.34
C ARG A 236 -24.76 25.92 12.00
N ILE A 237 -24.50 24.69 11.56
CA ILE A 237 -25.22 23.48 11.99
C ILE A 237 -24.62 22.92 13.29
N PHE A 238 -23.29 22.87 13.39
CA PHE A 238 -22.59 22.27 14.53
C PHE A 238 -22.09 23.30 15.53
N GLY A 239 -22.28 24.60 15.29
CA GLY A 239 -21.89 25.66 16.22
C GLY A 239 -20.39 25.92 16.28
N VAL A 240 -19.62 25.45 15.29
CA VAL A 240 -18.17 25.61 15.23
C VAL A 240 -17.82 27.04 14.84
N SER A 241 -17.08 27.75 15.69
CA SER A 241 -16.82 29.19 15.52
C SER A 241 -15.87 29.50 14.36
N ASN A 242 -14.84 28.67 14.15
CA ASN A 242 -13.96 28.78 12.99
C ASN A 242 -13.67 27.40 12.36
N PRO A 243 -14.56 26.91 11.46
CA PRO A 243 -14.41 25.60 10.82
C PRO A 243 -13.18 25.46 9.91
N GLY A 244 -12.42 26.54 9.69
CA GLY A 244 -11.14 26.50 8.98
C GLY A 244 -9.94 26.14 9.86
N ASP A 245 -10.06 26.31 11.17
CA ASP A 245 -8.96 26.11 12.11
C ASP A 245 -9.02 24.70 12.68
N LEU A 246 -8.27 23.79 12.06
CA LEU A 246 -8.19 22.39 12.48
C LEU A 246 -7.07 22.22 13.52
N ALA A 247 -7.37 21.60 14.66
CA ALA A 247 -6.37 21.22 15.66
C ALA A 247 -5.80 19.83 15.38
N ALA A 248 -6.66 18.87 15.04
CA ALA A 248 -6.27 17.49 14.76
C ALA A 248 -7.19 16.84 13.73
N ILE A 249 -6.67 15.82 13.06
CA ILE A 249 -7.43 14.95 12.17
C ILE A 249 -7.02 13.50 12.43
N LYS A 250 -7.98 12.59 12.39
CA LYS A 250 -7.74 11.16 12.52
C LYS A 250 -8.35 10.43 11.33
N MET A 251 -7.47 9.86 10.49
CA MET A 251 -7.84 9.15 9.25
C MET A 251 -7.53 7.64 9.29
N ASP A 252 -6.94 7.15 10.38
CA ASP A 252 -6.58 5.75 10.62
C ASP A 252 -7.74 4.92 11.21
N LEU A 253 -8.98 5.35 11.02
CA LEU A 253 -10.14 4.64 11.56
C LEU A 253 -10.35 3.30 10.82
N PRO A 254 -10.76 2.23 11.53
CA PRO A 254 -10.90 0.90 10.95
C PRO A 254 -11.90 0.86 9.78
N ASP A 255 -11.73 -0.15 8.92
CA ASP A 255 -12.68 -0.56 7.88
C ASP A 255 -12.77 0.37 6.64
N PRO A 256 -11.69 0.48 5.84
CA PRO A 256 -11.72 1.25 4.60
C PRO A 256 -12.57 0.56 3.52
N HIS A 257 -13.43 1.33 2.86
CA HIS A 257 -14.31 0.89 1.78
C HIS A 257 -14.12 1.70 0.50
N PHE A 258 -14.69 1.23 -0.62
CA PHE A 258 -14.81 2.01 -1.87
C PHE A 258 -13.53 2.71 -2.33
N GLY A 259 -12.42 1.98 -2.41
CA GLY A 259 -11.13 2.54 -2.84
C GLY A 259 -10.40 3.30 -1.74
N GLY A 260 -10.46 2.79 -0.50
CA GLY A 260 -9.64 3.30 0.61
C GLY A 260 -10.28 4.45 1.40
N LYS A 261 -11.58 4.74 1.20
CA LYS A 261 -12.31 5.74 1.98
C LYS A 261 -12.55 5.19 3.39
N SER A 262 -12.20 5.97 4.40
CA SER A 262 -12.47 5.69 5.81
C SER A 262 -13.17 6.89 6.44
N VAL A 263 -13.75 6.66 7.60
CA VAL A 263 -14.26 7.72 8.46
C VAL A 263 -13.10 8.64 8.86
N VAL A 264 -13.36 9.94 8.92
CA VAL A 264 -12.41 10.96 9.35
C VAL A 264 -12.96 11.67 10.58
N ALA A 265 -12.22 11.63 11.69
CA ALA A 265 -12.53 12.47 12.84
C ALA A 265 -11.73 13.76 12.78
N ILE A 266 -12.39 14.89 13.01
CA ILE A 266 -11.84 16.24 12.94
C ILE A 266 -12.00 16.87 14.33
N GLU A 267 -10.93 17.48 14.83
CA GLU A 267 -10.95 18.36 15.99
C GLU A 267 -10.66 19.79 15.53
N PHE A 268 -11.56 20.72 15.87
CA PHE A 268 -11.36 22.15 15.59
C PHE A 268 -10.56 22.81 16.72
N ALA A 269 -9.91 23.94 16.44
CA ALA A 269 -9.12 24.69 17.43
C ALA A 269 -9.92 25.16 18.65
N THR A 270 -11.24 25.27 18.50
CA THR A 270 -12.18 25.61 19.57
C THR A 270 -12.65 24.40 20.39
N GLY A 271 -12.20 23.19 20.05
CA GLY A 271 -12.40 21.93 20.79
C GLY A 271 -13.61 21.11 20.34
N GLU A 272 -14.40 21.59 19.39
CA GLU A 272 -15.50 20.82 18.81
C GLU A 272 -14.96 19.68 17.93
N MET A 273 -15.73 18.59 17.89
CA MET A 273 -15.39 17.39 17.12
C MET A 273 -16.44 17.15 16.04
N LEU A 274 -16.00 16.73 14.85
CA LEU A 274 -16.86 16.32 13.75
C LEU A 274 -16.39 14.99 13.15
N ILE A 275 -17.35 14.13 12.82
CA ILE A 275 -17.09 12.84 12.15
C ILE A 275 -17.61 12.97 10.71
N TYR A 276 -16.72 12.69 9.75
CA TYR A 276 -16.99 12.64 8.31
C TYR A 276 -16.95 11.19 7.82
#